data_AF-A0A3G9JF07-F1
#
_entry.id   AF-A0A3G9JF07-F1
#
_cell.length_a   1.000
_cell.length_b   1.000
_cell.length_c   1.000
_cell.angle_alpha   90.00
_cell.angle_beta   90.00
_cell.angle_gamma   90.00
#
_symmetry.space_group_name_H-M   'P 1'
#
loop_
_entity.id
_entity.type
_entity.pdbx_description
1 polymer ?
#
loop_
_entity_poly.entity_id
_entity_poly.type
_entity_poly.pdbx_seq_one_letter_code
_entity_poly.pdbx_strand_id
1 'polypeptide(L)'
;MGQWQKIVLEESADLLKRARAPLTPVQITFDHDEQKAYLPLDLDVSPFDNSNTKKEGVSRTYKGFDGYSPFFAYLGQEGYGVNV
;
A
#
# COMPACT_ATOMS: atom_id res chain seq x y z
N MET A 1 -10.47 -2.46 -17.60
CA MET A 1 -10.46 -1.37 -16.59
C MET A 1 -11.29 -0.22 -17.11
N GLY A 2 -12.12 0.39 -16.27
CA GLY A 2 -12.93 1.56 -16.64
C GLY A 2 -12.07 2.80 -16.83
N GLN A 3 -12.52 3.76 -17.66
CA GLN A 3 -11.81 5.02 -17.93
C GLN A 3 -11.44 5.78 -16.65
N TRP A 4 -12.29 5.71 -15.62
CA TRP A 4 -12.06 6.35 -14.32
C TRP A 4 -10.87 5.77 -13.54
N GLN A 5 -10.59 4.46 -13.66
CA GLN A 5 -9.48 3.82 -12.93
C GLN A 5 -8.15 4.39 -13.39
N LYS A 6 -7.99 4.56 -14.70
CA LYS A 6 -6.80 5.17 -15.29
C LYS A 6 -6.59 6.59 -14.77
N ILE A 7 -7.64 7.41 -14.77
CA ILE A 7 -7.57 8.80 -14.29
C ILE A 7 -7.14 8.85 -12.82
N VAL A 8 -7.71 7.99 -11.96
CA VAL A 8 -7.35 7.96 -10.54
C VAL A 8 -5.88 7.58 -10.33
N LEU A 9 -5.38 6.58 -11.06
CA LEU A 9 -3.97 6.18 -10.97
C LEU A 9 -3.02 7.28 -11.46
N GLU A 10 -3.33 7.92 -12.59
CA GLU A 10 -2.53 9.00 -13.16
C GLU A 10 -2.48 10.22 -12.22
N GLU A 11 -3.63 10.69 -11.73
CA GLU A 11 -3.68 11.85 -10.82
C GLU A 11 -3.05 11.55 -9.44
N SER A 12 -3.09 10.30 -8.97
CA SER A 12 -2.41 9.90 -7.73
C SER A 12 -0.88 10.01 -7.87
N ALA A 13 -0.32 9.57 -9.00
CA ALA A 13 1.10 9.73 -9.29
C ALA A 13 1.48 11.20 -9.50
N ASP A 14 0.64 11.96 -10.20
CA ASP A 14 0.84 13.39 -10.44
C ASP A 14 0.82 14.20 -9.14
N LEU A 15 -0.01 13.83 -8.18
CA LEU A 15 -0.04 14.45 -6.85
C LEU A 15 1.31 14.32 -6.15
N LEU A 16 1.91 13.12 -6.12
CA LEU A 16 3.22 12.89 -5.50
C LEU A 16 4.29 13.76 -6.17
N LYS A 17 4.27 13.83 -7.50
CA LYS A 17 5.19 14.67 -8.28
C LYS A 17 5.03 16.16 -7.96
N ARG A 18 3.80 16.67 -7.96
CA ARG A 18 3.49 18.09 -7.67
C ARG A 18 3.85 18.48 -6.24
N ALA A 19 3.59 17.59 -5.29
CA ALA A 19 3.96 17.76 -3.89
C ALA A 19 5.48 17.70 -3.66
N ARG A 20 6.26 17.26 -4.66
CA ARG A 20 7.69 16.91 -4.51
C ARG A 20 7.88 15.93 -3.35
N ALA A 21 6.96 14.96 -3.28
CA ALA A 21 6.97 13.94 -2.25
C ALA A 21 8.31 13.18 -2.30
N PRO A 22 8.99 12.99 -1.16
CA PRO A 22 10.22 12.21 -1.13
C PRO A 22 9.92 10.76 -1.53
N LEU A 23 10.84 10.17 -2.31
CA LEU A 23 10.81 8.76 -2.70
C LEU A 23 12.20 8.19 -2.43
N THR A 24 12.49 7.88 -1.17
CA THR A 24 13.81 7.41 -0.76
C THR A 24 14.00 5.94 -1.13
N PRO A 25 14.96 5.62 -2.02
CA PRO A 25 15.24 4.24 -2.38
C PRO A 25 16.12 3.56 -1.33
N VAL A 26 15.96 2.25 -1.19
CA VAL A 26 16.92 1.37 -0.56
C VAL A 26 18.01 1.02 -1.57
N GLN A 27 19.27 1.17 -1.18
CA GLN A 27 20.41 0.73 -1.99
C GLN A 27 20.69 -0.73 -1.69
N ILE A 28 20.76 -1.54 -2.75
CA ILE A 28 21.10 -2.95 -2.68
C ILE A 28 22.43 -3.14 -3.41
N THR A 29 23.39 -3.76 -2.72
CA THR A 29 24.66 -4.20 -3.31
C THR A 29 24.55 -5.68 -3.62
N PHE A 30 24.84 -6.05 -4.87
CA PHE A 30 24.89 -7.42 -5.34
C PHE A 30 26.34 -7.93 -5.37
N ASP A 31 26.50 -9.20 -5.72
CA ASP A 31 27.82 -9.77 -5.99
C ASP A 31 28.55 -8.94 -7.06
N HIS A 32 29.88 -8.84 -6.95
CA HIS A 32 30.73 -8.02 -7.83
C HIS A 32 30.56 -6.49 -7.68
N ASP A 33 30.13 -6.02 -6.50
CA ASP A 33 30.00 -4.59 -6.15
C ASP A 33 29.01 -3.80 -7.02
N GLU A 34 28.10 -4.49 -7.73
CA GLU A 34 27.01 -3.82 -8.44
C GLU A 34 26.02 -3.20 -7.44
N GLN A 35 25.72 -1.92 -7.58
CA GLN A 35 24.74 -1.22 -6.74
C GLN A 35 23.50 -0.83 -7.52
N LYS A 36 22.33 -1.04 -6.92
CA LYS A 36 21.05 -0.62 -7.49
C LYS A 36 20.10 -0.08 -6.44
N ALA A 37 19.38 0.97 -6.83
CA ALA A 37 18.33 1.59 -6.05
C ALA A 37 16.98 0.90 -6.31
N TYR A 38 16.28 0.52 -5.24
CA TYR A 38 14.92 0.00 -5.28
C TYR A 38 14.01 0.79 -4.34
N LEU A 39 12.75 1.02 -4.71
CA LEU A 39 11.74 1.49 -3.78
C LEU A 39 11.12 0.27 -3.07
N PRO A 40 11.08 0.23 -1.74
CA PRO A 40 10.42 -0.85 -1.02
C PRO A 40 8.90 -0.77 -1.21
N LEU A 41 8.25 -1.92 -1.10
CA LEU A 41 6.80 -2.04 -1.03
C LEU A 41 6.46 -2.83 0.23
N ASP A 42 5.82 -2.18 1.19
CA ASP A 42 5.38 -2.81 2.43
C ASP A 42 3.96 -3.36 2.28
N LEU A 43 3.71 -4.57 2.78
CA LEU A 43 2.44 -5.28 2.63
C LEU A 43 1.91 -5.68 4.00
N ASP A 44 0.93 -4.93 4.48
CA ASP A 44 0.39 -5.08 5.83
C ASP A 44 -1.08 -5.47 5.83
N VAL A 45 -1.38 -6.54 6.58
CA VAL A 45 -2.76 -6.88 6.92
C VAL A 45 -3.26 -5.96 8.02
N SER A 46 -4.40 -5.31 7.77
CA SER A 46 -5.02 -4.41 8.74
C SER A 46 -6.42 -4.94 9.08
N PRO A 47 -6.73 -5.26 10.35
CA PRO A 47 -8.04 -5.76 10.73
C PRO A 47 -9.02 -4.58 10.93
N PHE A 48 -10.18 -4.67 10.30
CA PHE A 48 -11.24 -3.67 10.34
C PHE A 48 -12.42 -4.24 11.13
N ASP A 49 -12.81 -3.53 12.18
CA ASP A 49 -13.89 -3.97 13.07
C ASP A 49 -15.25 -3.90 12.35
N ASN A 50 -16.04 -4.95 12.54
CA ASN A 50 -17.38 -5.08 12.00
C ASN A 50 -18.39 -5.52 13.06
N SER A 51 -18.01 -5.56 14.35
CA SER A 51 -18.80 -6.15 15.43
C SER A 51 -20.20 -5.53 15.61
N ASN A 52 -20.40 -4.29 15.16
CA ASN A 52 -21.67 -3.55 15.28
C ASN A 52 -22.38 -3.33 13.93
N THR A 53 -22.10 -4.15 12.92
CA THR A 53 -22.76 -4.06 11.61
C THR A 53 -23.33 -5.41 11.17
N LYS A 54 -24.09 -5.41 10.07
CA LYS A 54 -24.67 -6.62 9.46
C LYS A 54 -23.93 -7.08 8.20
N LYS A 55 -22.66 -6.69 8.03
CA LYS A 55 -21.87 -7.16 6.89
C LYS A 55 -21.63 -8.67 7.02
N GLU A 56 -22.07 -9.42 6.03
CA GLU A 56 -21.85 -10.87 5.94
C GLU A 56 -20.41 -11.20 5.55
N GLY A 57 -19.98 -12.45 5.79
CA GLY A 57 -18.65 -12.93 5.40
C GLY A 57 -17.49 -12.39 6.25
N VAL A 58 -17.77 -11.91 7.47
CA VAL A 58 -16.75 -11.51 8.45
C VAL A 58 -16.41 -12.65 9.41
N SER A 59 -15.20 -12.63 9.95
CA SER A 59 -14.66 -13.66 10.86
C SER A 59 -13.82 -13.03 11.97
N ARG A 60 -13.48 -13.83 12.99
CA ARG A 60 -12.60 -13.40 14.08
C ARG A 60 -11.23 -12.98 13.53
N THR A 61 -10.85 -11.72 13.75
CA THR A 61 -9.53 -11.20 13.35
C THR A 61 -8.47 -11.54 14.40
N TYR A 62 -7.19 -11.43 14.03
CA TYR A 62 -6.07 -11.61 14.97
C TYR A 62 -6.02 -10.56 16.09
N LYS A 63 -6.78 -9.47 15.98
CA LYS A 63 -6.96 -8.45 17.03
C LYS A 63 -8.16 -8.71 17.95
N GLY A 64 -8.87 -9.83 17.79
CA GLY A 64 -9.87 -10.27 18.76
C GLY A 64 -11.24 -9.58 18.64
N PHE A 65 -11.62 -9.18 17.44
CA PHE A 65 -12.99 -8.74 17.11
C PHE A 65 -13.44 -9.38 15.80
N ASP A 66 -14.75 -9.40 15.55
CA ASP A 66 -15.32 -9.96 14.32
C ASP A 66 -15.30 -8.89 13.23
N GLY A 67 -14.63 -9.20 12.11
CA GLY A 67 -14.24 -8.20 11.14
C GLY A 67 -13.71 -8.81 9.84
N TYR A 68 -13.02 -7.97 9.07
CA TYR A 68 -12.33 -8.37 7.85
C TYR A 68 -10.94 -7.73 7.84
N SER A 69 -10.00 -8.32 7.12
CA SER A 69 -8.60 -7.91 7.13
C SER A 69 -8.07 -7.68 5.72
N PRO A 70 -8.24 -6.49 5.12
CA PRO A 70 -7.58 -6.15 3.86
C PRO A 70 -6.06 -6.17 3.99
N PHE A 71 -5.39 -6.47 2.88
CA PHE A 71 -3.97 -6.20 2.68
C PHE A 71 -3.81 -4.81 2.08
N PHE A 72 -3.11 -3.94 2.78
CA PHE A 72 -2.66 -2.67 2.22
C PHE A 72 -1.23 -2.80 1.70
N ALA A 73 -0.94 -2.00 0.69
CA ALA A 73 0.39 -1.87 0.13
C ALA A 73 0.85 -0.42 0.27
N TYR A 74 2.08 -0.22 0.72
CA TYR A 74 2.67 1.10 0.93
C TYR A 74 4.00 1.21 0.18
N LEU A 75 4.09 2.19 -0.71
CA LEU A 75 5.26 2.43 -1.56
C LEU A 75 6.25 3.36 -0.87
N GLY A 76 7.54 3.02 -0.99
CA GLY A 76 8.64 3.84 -0.48
C GLY A 76 8.81 3.71 1.03
N GLN A 77 9.91 4.27 1.53
CA GLN A 77 10.17 4.32 2.97
C GLN A 77 9.22 5.28 3.70
N GLU A 78 8.58 6.17 2.94
CA GLU A 78 7.63 7.16 3.40
C GLU A 78 6.22 6.58 3.61
N GLY A 79 5.92 5.41 3.03
CA GLY A 79 4.66 4.70 3.25
C GLY A 79 3.46 5.26 2.46
N TYR A 80 3.63 5.59 1.18
CA TYR A 80 2.50 6.05 0.36
C TYR A 80 1.55 4.90 0.02
N GLY A 81 0.28 5.01 0.43
CA GLY A 81 -0.74 4.00 0.12
C GLY A 81 -0.90 3.77 -1.39
N VAL A 82 -0.86 2.51 -1.81
CA VAL A 82 -1.02 2.11 -3.20
C VAL A 82 -2.47 1.74 -3.48
N ASN A 83 -3.03 2.33 -4.53
CA ASN A 83 -4.31 1.93 -5.09
C ASN A 83 -4.07 0.86 -6.17
N VAL A 84 -4.48 -0.38 -5.90
CA VAL A 84 -4.31 -1.56 -6.79
C VAL A 84 -5.61 -2.00 -7.45
#